data_AF-A0AA36NL22-F1
#
_entry.id   AF-A0AA36NL22-F1
#
_cell.length_a   1.000
_cell.length_b   1.000
_cell.length_c   1.000
_cell.angle_alpha   90.00
_cell.angle_beta   90.00
_cell.angle_gamma   90.00
#
_symmetry.space_group_name_H-M   'P 1'
#
loop_
_entity.id
_entity.type
_entity.pdbx_description
1 polymer ?
#
loop_
_entity_poly.entity_id
_entity_poly.type
_entity_poly.pdbx_seq_one_letter_code
_entity_poly.pdbx_strand_id
1 'polypeptide(L)'
;MMGFISQPDEEAGGDLFRDDSSAEEDMPAQPQVETRPQVETQPQVETLPEADPRKPRKEMTRAERMLLVEPDQLEESARMDLLEDHLLLKRRKIGSSLPRGFAAELLARAPSRLETCRSLQLFCEKQLPALQAAPPSASGGSPRAAAYADAAGRLEGLEAKVDPRVRRVLDVPAMADRSSGKVDALRHWVEAQRMELSRSVANLEEVTQPRRAWAAQQVKRQLLMWCQRLLQAREANLAGTQCWSEQVTEDDILDSLLCG
;
A
#
# COMPACT_ATOMS: atom_id res chain seq x y z
N MET A 1 -5.44 46.73 -44.81
CA MET A 1 -4.43 47.32 -43.91
C MET A 1 -4.67 46.81 -42.51
N MET A 2 -3.97 45.75 -42.11
CA MET A 2 -3.74 45.41 -40.70
C MET A 2 -2.29 44.93 -40.62
N GLY A 3 -1.50 45.65 -39.84
CA GLY A 3 -0.06 45.46 -39.72
C GLY A 3 0.27 44.29 -38.82
N PHE A 4 1.10 43.38 -39.32
CA PHE A 4 1.85 42.41 -38.53
C PHE A 4 3.02 43.14 -37.86
N ILE A 5 3.11 43.04 -36.54
CA ILE A 5 4.33 43.39 -35.80
C ILE A 5 4.99 42.06 -35.44
N SER A 6 6.06 41.73 -36.17
CA SER A 6 7.05 40.72 -35.77
C SER A 6 8.06 41.37 -34.84
N GLN A 7 8.42 40.69 -33.76
CA GLN A 7 9.63 40.98 -32.99
C GLN A 7 10.54 39.74 -33.03
N PRO A 8 11.83 39.91 -33.32
CA PRO A 8 12.83 38.84 -33.28
C PRO A 8 13.77 38.95 -32.05
N ASP A 9 14.68 37.95 -32.00
CA ASP A 9 16.00 37.90 -31.37
C ASP A 9 16.09 37.52 -29.87
N GLU A 10 16.72 36.37 -29.61
CA GLU A 10 18.09 36.19 -29.06
C GLU A 10 18.06 36.34 -27.53
N GLU A 11 18.62 35.43 -26.73
CA GLU A 11 20.06 35.25 -26.61
C GLU A 11 20.43 33.85 -26.11
N ALA A 12 21.56 33.39 -26.64
CA ALA A 12 22.37 32.32 -26.12
C ALA A 12 23.02 32.74 -24.79
N GLY A 13 22.89 31.91 -23.75
CA GLY A 13 23.63 32.05 -22.50
C GLY A 13 24.26 30.70 -22.15
N GLY A 14 25.50 30.51 -22.60
CA GLY A 14 26.35 29.43 -22.13
C GLY A 14 27.06 29.82 -20.83
N ASP A 15 27.16 28.87 -19.92
CA ASP A 15 28.11 28.80 -18.80
C ASP A 15 28.30 27.30 -18.56
N LEU A 16 29.41 26.63 -18.90
CA LEU A 16 30.78 26.73 -18.36
C LEU A 16 30.83 26.72 -16.83
N PHE A 17 31.79 25.96 -16.28
CA PHE A 17 31.99 25.51 -14.89
C PHE A 17 31.30 24.17 -14.57
N ARG A 18 31.98 23.15 -14.01
CA ARG A 18 33.25 23.11 -13.29
C ARG A 18 33.72 21.65 -13.19
N ASP A 19 35.04 21.45 -13.33
CA ASP A 19 35.78 20.29 -12.83
C ASP A 19 35.38 19.94 -11.39
N ASP A 20 35.17 18.66 -11.11
CA ASP A 20 35.32 18.13 -9.76
C ASP A 20 36.08 16.79 -9.78
N SER A 21 37.38 16.94 -9.49
CA SER A 21 38.15 16.18 -8.51
C SER A 21 37.96 14.67 -8.48
N SER A 22 38.95 14.01 -9.06
CA SER A 22 39.41 12.70 -8.60
C SER A 22 40.05 12.84 -7.21
N ALA A 23 39.62 12.03 -6.24
CA ALA A 23 40.42 11.60 -5.08
C ALA A 23 39.78 10.33 -4.49
N GLU A 24 40.43 9.19 -4.68
CA GLU A 24 41.11 8.40 -3.61
C GLU A 24 40.10 7.73 -2.66
N GLU A 25 39.80 6.44 -2.88
CA GLU A 25 40.50 5.31 -2.24
C GLU A 25 40.58 5.43 -0.72
N ASP A 26 39.61 4.84 -0.01
CA ASP A 26 39.92 4.22 1.28
C ASP A 26 38.93 3.08 1.59
N MET A 27 39.47 1.86 1.60
CA MET A 27 38.93 0.61 2.12
C MET A 27 40.11 -0.05 2.86
N PRO A 28 39.93 -0.99 3.81
CA PRO A 28 38.74 -1.40 4.55
C PRO A 28 38.99 -1.55 6.08
N ALA A 29 37.93 -1.67 6.88
CA ALA A 29 38.03 -2.21 8.24
C ALA A 29 37.18 -3.47 8.38
N GLN A 30 37.84 -4.62 8.54
CA GLN A 30 37.24 -5.90 8.87
C GLN A 30 36.70 -5.88 10.32
N PRO A 31 35.48 -6.38 10.58
CA PRO A 31 35.09 -6.76 11.93
C PRO A 31 35.45 -8.22 12.22
N GLN A 32 36.02 -8.40 13.39
CA GLN A 32 36.56 -9.64 13.93
C GLN A 32 35.48 -10.70 14.18
N VAL A 33 35.89 -11.95 14.01
CA VAL A 33 35.16 -13.18 14.33
C VAL A 33 35.14 -13.36 15.86
N GLU A 34 34.00 -13.11 16.50
CA GLU A 34 33.75 -13.60 17.86
C GLU A 34 33.03 -14.95 17.80
N THR A 35 33.81 -16.01 18.00
CA THR A 35 33.35 -17.34 18.39
C THR A 35 32.55 -17.28 19.68
N ARG A 36 31.26 -17.66 19.64
CA ARG A 36 30.46 -17.97 20.83
C ARG A 36 30.29 -19.49 21.01
N PRO A 37 30.26 -19.96 22.28
CA PRO A 37 30.30 -21.38 22.62
C PRO A 37 28.97 -22.09 22.32
N GLN A 38 29.09 -23.35 21.87
CA GLN A 38 28.00 -24.31 21.80
C GLN A 38 27.49 -24.61 23.22
N VAL A 39 26.21 -24.35 23.45
CA VAL A 39 25.46 -24.87 24.60
C VAL A 39 24.66 -26.07 24.08
N GLU A 40 25.06 -27.27 24.51
CA GLU A 40 24.24 -28.48 24.42
C GLU A 40 23.00 -28.30 25.29
N THR A 41 21.85 -28.11 24.65
CA THR A 41 20.55 -28.20 25.32
C THR A 41 20.02 -29.61 25.11
N GLN A 42 19.93 -30.38 26.21
CA GLN A 42 19.28 -31.68 26.26
C GLN A 42 17.79 -31.57 25.88
N PRO A 43 17.20 -32.56 25.18
CA PRO A 43 15.77 -32.58 24.91
C PRO A 43 15.00 -32.91 26.19
N GLN A 44 14.30 -31.92 26.74
CA GLN A 44 13.24 -32.17 27.72
C GLN A 44 12.04 -32.77 27.00
N VAL A 45 11.65 -33.97 27.42
CA VAL A 45 10.43 -34.66 27.01
C VAL A 45 9.26 -33.90 27.62
N GLU A 46 8.62 -33.03 26.86
CA GLU A 46 7.33 -32.45 27.23
C GLU A 46 6.25 -33.53 27.10
N THR A 47 5.77 -33.99 28.26
CA THR A 47 4.52 -34.73 28.42
C THR A 47 3.36 -33.92 27.82
N LEU A 48 2.66 -34.53 26.85
CA LEU A 48 1.44 -34.00 26.24
C LEU A 48 0.40 -33.66 27.32
N PRO A 49 -0.21 -32.45 27.29
CA PRO A 49 -1.35 -32.15 28.13
C PRO A 49 -2.58 -32.94 27.66
N GLU A 50 -3.17 -33.66 28.60
CA GLU A 50 -4.42 -34.39 28.47
C GLU A 50 -5.55 -33.46 28.00
N ALA A 51 -6.14 -33.79 26.85
CA ALA A 51 -7.10 -32.95 26.17
C ALA A 51 -8.43 -32.87 26.93
N ASP A 52 -8.75 -31.68 27.43
CA ASP A 52 -10.02 -31.34 28.06
C ASP A 52 -11.20 -31.50 27.06
N PRO A 53 -12.14 -32.45 27.28
CA PRO A 53 -13.18 -32.80 26.32
C PRO A 53 -14.32 -31.77 26.19
N ARG A 54 -14.19 -30.57 26.79
CA ARG A 54 -15.26 -29.55 26.82
C ARG A 54 -15.03 -28.33 25.93
N LYS A 55 -13.95 -28.25 25.15
CA LYS A 55 -13.78 -27.16 24.16
C LYS A 55 -14.59 -27.45 22.88
N PRO A 56 -15.45 -26.52 22.42
CA PRO A 56 -16.13 -26.67 21.13
C PRO A 56 -15.07 -26.76 20.03
N ARG A 57 -15.10 -27.84 19.24
CA ARG A 57 -14.28 -27.98 18.03
C ARG A 57 -14.56 -26.76 17.15
N LYS A 58 -13.54 -25.91 16.93
CA LYS A 58 -13.60 -24.91 15.87
C LYS A 58 -13.85 -25.65 14.57
N GLU A 59 -15.00 -25.44 13.96
CA GLU A 59 -15.28 -25.96 12.63
C GLU A 59 -14.24 -25.35 11.68
N MET A 60 -13.33 -26.22 11.24
CA MET A 60 -12.27 -25.84 10.33
C MET A 60 -12.91 -25.36 9.03
N THR A 61 -12.64 -24.10 8.69
CA THR A 61 -13.24 -23.45 7.53
C THR A 61 -12.81 -24.17 6.26
N ARG A 62 -13.62 -24.07 5.19
CA ARG A 62 -13.32 -24.72 3.90
C ARG A 62 -11.93 -24.34 3.36
N ALA A 63 -11.49 -23.10 3.60
CA ALA A 63 -10.17 -22.60 3.23
C ALA A 63 -9.04 -23.29 3.99
N GLU A 64 -9.19 -23.51 5.30
CA GLU A 64 -8.20 -24.23 6.12
C GLU A 64 -8.09 -25.72 5.74
N ARG A 65 -9.19 -26.34 5.30
CA ARG A 65 -9.15 -27.71 4.75
C ARG A 65 -8.39 -27.82 3.43
N MET A 66 -8.35 -26.75 2.65
CA MET A 66 -7.71 -26.76 1.33
C MET A 66 -6.22 -26.42 1.38
N LEU A 67 -5.73 -25.78 2.44
CA LEU A 67 -4.29 -25.55 2.69
C LEU A 67 -3.53 -26.82 3.09
N LEU A 68 -4.24 -27.92 3.39
CA LEU A 68 -3.66 -29.24 3.63
C LEU A 68 -3.50 -30.07 2.35
N VAL A 69 -3.89 -29.53 1.19
CA VAL A 69 -3.71 -30.20 -0.11
C VAL A 69 -2.34 -29.84 -0.66
N GLU A 70 -1.54 -30.87 -1.00
CA GLU A 70 -0.19 -30.69 -1.49
C GLU A 70 -0.16 -29.85 -2.79
N PRO A 71 0.79 -28.90 -2.92
CA PRO A 71 0.80 -27.91 -3.98
C PRO A 71 0.85 -28.50 -5.39
N ASP A 72 1.35 -29.73 -5.57
CA ASP A 72 1.53 -30.36 -6.88
C ASP A 72 0.24 -30.87 -7.54
N GLN A 73 -0.91 -30.77 -6.86
CA GLN A 73 -2.20 -31.27 -7.36
C GLN A 73 -3.21 -30.18 -7.73
N LEU A 74 -2.86 -28.90 -7.61
CA LEU A 74 -3.75 -27.82 -8.03
C LEU A 74 -3.39 -27.32 -9.43
N GLU A 75 -4.34 -27.42 -10.36
CA GLU A 75 -4.25 -26.74 -11.66
C GLU A 75 -4.04 -25.23 -11.45
N GLU A 76 -3.29 -24.63 -12.36
CA GLU A 76 -2.87 -23.21 -12.30
C GLU A 76 -4.09 -22.25 -12.27
N SER A 77 -5.22 -22.67 -12.84
CA SER A 77 -6.52 -21.99 -12.75
C SER A 77 -7.06 -21.96 -11.32
N ALA A 78 -7.01 -23.08 -10.59
CA ALA A 78 -7.45 -23.16 -9.20
C ALA A 78 -6.53 -22.40 -8.23
N ARG A 79 -5.23 -22.27 -8.56
CA ARG A 79 -4.31 -21.40 -7.81
C ARG A 79 -4.65 -19.93 -7.99
N MET A 80 -5.01 -19.52 -9.20
CA MET A 80 -5.44 -18.14 -9.50
C MET A 80 -6.79 -17.82 -8.84
N ASP A 81 -7.76 -18.74 -8.88
CA ASP A 81 -9.05 -18.58 -8.19
C ASP A 81 -8.86 -18.50 -6.67
N LEU A 82 -7.92 -19.26 -6.09
CA LEU A 82 -7.60 -19.18 -4.66
C LEU A 82 -6.87 -17.89 -4.29
N LEU A 83 -6.01 -17.36 -5.16
CA LEU A 83 -5.42 -16.03 -4.99
C LEU A 83 -6.51 -14.96 -5.03
N GLU A 84 -7.47 -15.07 -5.95
CA GLU A 84 -8.60 -14.15 -6.07
C GLU A 84 -9.50 -14.23 -4.82
N ASP A 85 -9.83 -15.43 -4.34
CA ASP A 85 -10.58 -15.64 -3.10
C ASP A 85 -9.81 -15.16 -1.85
N HIS A 86 -8.48 -15.34 -1.79
CA HIS A 86 -7.67 -14.88 -0.67
C HIS A 86 -7.52 -13.35 -0.65
N LEU A 87 -7.50 -12.71 -1.83
CA LEU A 87 -7.57 -11.26 -1.98
C LEU A 87 -8.98 -10.72 -1.64
N LEU A 88 -10.04 -11.45 -2.00
CA LEU A 88 -11.43 -11.08 -1.69
C LEU A 88 -11.83 -11.34 -0.23
N LEU A 89 -11.28 -12.36 0.43
CA LEU A 89 -11.49 -12.64 1.87
C LEU A 89 -10.70 -11.67 2.77
N LYS A 90 -9.57 -11.13 2.28
CA LYS A 90 -8.86 -10.01 2.94
C LYS A 90 -9.58 -8.67 2.81
N ARG A 91 -10.71 -8.60 2.10
CA ARG A 91 -11.65 -7.47 2.06
C ARG A 91 -12.39 -7.33 3.40
N ARG A 92 -11.64 -7.31 4.51
CA ARG A 92 -12.12 -6.96 5.85
C ARG A 92 -12.57 -5.51 5.79
N LYS A 93 -13.90 -5.37 5.83
CA LYS A 93 -14.65 -4.14 6.04
C LYS A 93 -13.90 -3.21 7.00
N ILE A 94 -13.30 -2.14 6.46
CA ILE A 94 -12.62 -1.05 7.19
C ILE A 94 -13.60 -0.29 8.14
N GLY A 95 -14.85 -0.74 8.25
CA GLY A 95 -15.96 0.01 8.81
C GLY A 95 -16.33 -0.23 10.27
N SER A 96 -15.92 -1.29 11.00
CA SER A 96 -16.48 -1.46 12.36
C SER A 96 -15.80 -2.40 13.38
N SER A 97 -14.51 -2.71 13.30
CA SER A 97 -13.90 -3.63 14.29
C SER A 97 -12.87 -2.92 15.16
N LEU A 98 -13.34 -2.38 16.29
CA LEU A 98 -12.56 -1.80 17.40
C LEU A 98 -11.55 -0.69 17.01
N PRO A 99 -11.26 0.22 17.94
CA PRO A 99 -10.17 1.15 17.74
C PRO A 99 -8.89 0.28 17.70
N ARG A 100 -8.30 0.11 16.51
CA ARG A 100 -6.95 -0.48 16.31
C ARG A 100 -5.90 0.61 16.49
N GLY A 101 -4.88 0.31 17.28
CA GLY A 101 -3.75 1.20 17.47
C GLY A 101 -2.86 1.20 16.24
N PHE A 102 -1.86 2.08 16.21
CA PHE A 102 -0.82 2.06 15.18
C PHE A 102 0.50 1.61 15.79
N ALA A 103 1.36 1.00 14.99
CA ALA A 103 2.73 0.69 15.40
C ALA A 103 3.43 1.96 15.90
N ALA A 104 4.29 1.82 16.92
CA ALA A 104 4.97 2.97 17.55
C ALA A 104 5.80 3.78 16.53
N GLU A 105 6.42 3.12 15.56
CA GLU A 105 7.19 3.73 14.49
C GLU A 105 6.34 4.66 13.61
N LEU A 106 5.11 4.25 13.29
CA LEU A 106 4.16 5.07 12.53
C LEU A 106 3.73 6.31 13.33
N LEU A 107 3.44 6.13 14.62
CA LEU A 107 3.08 7.24 15.51
C LEU A 107 4.25 8.22 15.73
N ALA A 108 5.48 7.72 15.73
CA ALA A 108 6.68 8.55 15.90
C ALA A 108 6.92 9.50 14.71
N ARG A 109 6.50 9.10 13.50
CA ARG A 109 6.59 9.93 12.29
C ARG A 109 5.50 10.99 12.21
N ALA A 110 4.37 10.76 12.85
CA ALA A 110 3.30 11.75 12.95
C ALA A 110 3.74 12.96 13.80
N PRO A 111 3.15 14.16 13.57
CA PRO A 111 3.50 15.36 14.32
C PRO A 111 3.45 15.15 15.84
N SER A 112 4.44 15.72 16.54
CA SER A 112 4.52 15.66 18.01
C SER A 112 3.73 16.76 18.72
N ARG A 113 3.28 17.78 17.98
CA ARG A 113 2.47 18.89 18.52
C ARG A 113 0.98 18.62 18.33
N LEU A 114 0.23 18.76 19.42
CA LEU A 114 -1.21 18.49 19.44
C LEU A 114 -2.00 19.44 18.53
N GLU A 115 -1.68 20.73 18.53
CA GLU A 115 -2.30 21.74 17.63
C GLU A 115 -2.08 21.42 16.15
N THR A 116 -0.88 20.92 15.81
CA THR A 116 -0.57 20.48 14.44
C THR A 116 -1.39 19.25 14.05
N CYS A 117 -1.58 18.30 14.96
CA CYS A 117 -2.46 17.15 14.71
C CYS A 117 -3.89 17.60 14.41
N ARG A 118 -4.46 18.47 15.24
CA ARG A 118 -5.83 19.01 15.06
C ARG A 118 -6.01 19.78 13.76
N SER A 119 -5.06 20.66 13.41
CA SER A 119 -5.15 21.43 12.16
C SER A 119 -5.06 20.53 10.92
N LEU A 120 -4.25 19.47 10.96
CA LEU A 120 -4.17 18.48 9.89
C LEU A 120 -5.40 17.57 9.82
N GLN A 121 -6.00 17.20 10.95
CA GLN A 121 -7.28 16.47 10.97
C GLN A 121 -8.38 17.30 10.29
N LEU A 122 -8.54 18.57 10.68
CA LEU A 122 -9.48 19.49 10.03
C LEU A 122 -9.20 19.67 8.53
N PHE A 123 -7.93 19.68 8.13
CA PHE A 123 -7.56 19.69 6.73
C PHE A 123 -8.01 18.41 6.01
N CYS A 124 -7.75 17.23 6.59
CA CYS A 124 -8.17 15.94 6.02
C CYS A 124 -9.69 15.88 5.88
N GLU A 125 -10.44 16.32 6.88
CA GLU A 125 -11.91 16.37 6.86
C GLU A 125 -12.45 17.26 5.75
N LYS A 126 -11.83 18.43 5.53
CA LYS A 126 -12.21 19.33 4.42
C LYS A 126 -11.86 18.76 3.05
N GLN A 127 -10.83 17.92 2.96
CA GLN A 127 -10.38 17.32 1.71
C GLN A 127 -11.03 15.98 1.41
N LEU A 128 -11.62 15.30 2.40
CA LEU A 128 -12.34 14.05 2.22
C LEU A 128 -13.59 14.35 1.38
N PRO A 129 -13.63 13.91 0.11
CA PRO A 129 -14.80 14.16 -0.73
C PRO A 129 -16.03 13.46 -0.14
N ALA A 130 -17.22 13.89 -0.55
CA ALA A 130 -18.46 13.14 -0.29
C ALA A 130 -18.29 11.67 -0.69
N LEU A 131 -19.04 10.76 -0.04
CA LEU A 131 -19.02 9.33 -0.37
C LEU A 131 -19.15 9.18 -1.88
N GLN A 132 -18.12 8.61 -2.51
CA GLN A 132 -18.13 8.47 -3.96
C GLN A 132 -19.23 7.51 -4.40
N ALA A 133 -19.76 7.77 -5.60
CA ALA A 133 -20.71 6.89 -6.25
C ALA A 133 -20.14 5.47 -6.43
N ALA A 134 -21.04 4.52 -6.64
CA ALA A 134 -20.68 3.14 -6.99
C ALA A 134 -19.65 3.11 -8.14
N PRO A 135 -18.76 2.10 -8.17
CA PRO A 135 -17.76 1.98 -9.21
C PRO A 135 -18.42 2.02 -10.59
N PRO A 136 -17.96 2.85 -11.53
CA PRO A 136 -18.52 2.88 -12.86
C PRO A 136 -18.33 1.51 -13.52
N SER A 137 -19.35 1.07 -14.24
CA SER A 137 -19.25 -0.11 -15.09
C SER A 137 -18.19 0.14 -16.15
N ALA A 138 -17.24 -0.78 -16.32
CA ALA A 138 -16.39 -0.76 -17.50
C ALA A 138 -17.30 -1.00 -18.71
N SER A 139 -17.41 -0.01 -19.60
CA SER A 139 -18.15 -0.17 -20.87
C SER A 139 -17.58 -1.40 -21.61
N GLY A 140 -18.38 -2.27 -22.21
CA GLY A 140 -17.81 -3.38 -23.01
C GLY A 140 -17.31 -4.63 -22.24
N GLY A 141 -17.51 -4.74 -20.93
CA GLY A 141 -17.93 -6.02 -20.31
C GLY A 141 -16.98 -7.23 -20.33
N SER A 142 -15.75 -7.10 -19.82
CA SER A 142 -15.05 -8.26 -19.25
C SER A 142 -14.67 -7.99 -17.78
N PRO A 143 -14.88 -8.94 -16.86
CA PRO A 143 -14.42 -8.83 -15.47
C PRO A 143 -12.92 -8.52 -15.39
N ARG A 144 -12.15 -9.05 -16.34
CA ARG A 144 -10.71 -8.83 -16.45
C ARG A 144 -10.35 -7.38 -16.80
N ALA A 145 -11.06 -6.74 -17.72
CA ALA A 145 -10.85 -5.32 -18.03
C ALA A 145 -11.22 -4.41 -16.84
N ALA A 146 -12.24 -4.79 -16.07
CA ALA A 146 -12.61 -4.08 -14.84
C ALA A 146 -11.52 -4.24 -13.76
N ALA A 147 -11.00 -5.44 -13.54
CA ALA A 147 -9.90 -5.70 -12.61
C ALA A 147 -8.63 -4.95 -13.01
N TYR A 148 -8.27 -4.95 -14.30
CA TYR A 148 -7.19 -4.12 -14.84
C TYR A 148 -7.43 -2.63 -14.55
N ALA A 149 -8.61 -2.11 -14.85
CA ALA A 149 -8.93 -0.70 -14.63
C ALA A 149 -8.83 -0.30 -13.14
N ASP A 150 -9.27 -1.18 -12.24
CA ASP A 150 -9.18 -0.94 -10.80
C ASP A 150 -7.71 -0.91 -10.35
N ALA A 151 -6.90 -1.91 -10.73
CA ALA A 151 -5.49 -1.98 -10.37
C ALA A 151 -4.65 -0.86 -11.00
N ALA A 152 -4.87 -0.54 -12.28
CA ALA A 152 -4.19 0.56 -12.97
C ALA A 152 -4.54 1.92 -12.34
N GLY A 153 -5.83 2.14 -12.03
CA GLY A 153 -6.26 3.35 -11.33
C GLY A 153 -5.68 3.44 -9.91
N ARG A 154 -5.59 2.32 -9.18
CA ARG A 154 -4.95 2.31 -7.85
C ARG A 154 -3.47 2.68 -7.93
N LEU A 155 -2.74 2.08 -8.87
CA LEU A 155 -1.33 2.40 -9.11
C LEU A 155 -1.16 3.89 -9.42
N GLU A 156 -1.98 4.43 -10.33
CA GLU A 156 -1.99 5.85 -10.67
C GLU A 156 -2.29 6.73 -9.44
N GLY A 157 -3.22 6.31 -8.58
CA GLY A 157 -3.53 7.00 -7.34
C GLY A 157 -2.40 6.98 -6.30
N LEU A 158 -1.58 5.92 -6.28
CA LEU A 158 -0.40 5.80 -5.41
C LEU A 158 0.78 6.65 -5.92
N GLU A 159 0.95 6.72 -7.23
CA GLU A 159 2.01 7.50 -7.89
C GLU A 159 1.65 8.98 -8.05
N ALA A 160 0.37 9.33 -7.88
CA ALA A 160 -0.10 10.70 -7.96
C ALA A 160 0.60 11.61 -6.94
N LYS A 161 0.80 12.87 -7.32
CA LYS A 161 1.36 13.88 -6.43
C LYS A 161 0.43 14.11 -5.22
N VAL A 162 0.88 13.67 -4.06
CA VAL A 162 0.19 13.86 -2.78
C VAL A 162 0.47 15.26 -2.21
N ASP A 163 -0.52 15.85 -1.54
CA ASP A 163 -0.31 17.12 -0.82
C ASP A 163 0.83 16.96 0.21
N PRO A 164 1.81 17.89 0.25
CA PRO A 164 2.96 17.77 1.15
C PRO A 164 2.59 17.57 2.62
N ARG A 165 1.44 18.09 3.07
CA ARG A 165 0.95 17.91 4.44
C ARG A 165 0.54 16.48 4.73
N VAL A 166 -0.13 15.83 3.78
CA VAL A 166 -0.52 14.42 3.86
C VAL A 166 0.73 13.55 3.80
N ARG A 167 1.66 13.86 2.89
CA ARG A 167 2.92 13.13 2.75
C ARG A 167 3.77 13.15 4.02
N ARG A 168 3.77 14.26 4.77
CA ARG A 168 4.45 14.34 6.08
C ARG A 168 3.87 13.40 7.13
N VAL A 169 2.60 13.04 7.01
CA VAL A 169 1.92 12.11 7.94
C VAL A 169 2.12 10.67 7.49
N LEU A 170 1.93 10.41 6.19
CA LEU A 170 2.08 9.10 5.55
C LEU A 170 2.84 9.25 4.23
N ASP A 171 4.12 8.86 4.23
CA ASP A 171 4.98 8.92 3.04
C ASP A 171 4.85 7.61 2.25
N VAL A 172 3.81 7.53 1.41
CA VAL A 172 3.49 6.34 0.61
C VAL A 172 4.66 5.84 -0.23
N PRO A 173 5.43 6.68 -0.96
CA PRO A 173 6.62 6.22 -1.66
C PRO A 173 7.62 5.52 -0.74
N ALA A 174 7.95 6.13 0.40
CA ALA A 174 8.88 5.52 1.34
C ALA A 174 8.32 4.23 1.96
N MET A 175 7.00 4.13 2.16
CA MET A 175 6.34 2.88 2.58
C MET A 175 6.44 1.81 1.50
N ALA A 176 6.24 2.18 0.23
CA ALA A 176 6.36 1.28 -0.91
C ALA A 176 7.80 0.74 -1.04
N ASP A 177 8.81 1.59 -0.88
CA ASP A 177 10.23 1.20 -0.91
C ASP A 177 10.60 0.22 0.21
N ARG A 178 9.97 0.34 1.39
CA ARG A 178 10.15 -0.58 2.51
C ARG A 178 9.30 -1.84 2.42
N SER A 179 8.24 -1.80 1.62
CA SER A 179 7.35 -2.94 1.44
C SER A 179 8.04 -4.03 0.65
N SER A 180 7.49 -5.25 0.68
CA SER A 180 8.01 -6.43 -0.02
C SER A 180 7.88 -6.35 -1.56
N GLY A 181 8.14 -5.20 -2.20
CA GLY A 181 7.99 -4.98 -3.63
C GLY A 181 6.54 -5.01 -4.12
N LYS A 182 5.55 -4.78 -3.24
CA LYS A 182 4.12 -4.93 -3.59
C LYS A 182 3.68 -3.96 -4.69
N VAL A 183 4.18 -2.73 -4.66
CA VAL A 183 3.87 -1.71 -5.65
C VAL A 183 4.52 -2.03 -7.00
N ASP A 184 5.76 -2.52 -6.99
CA ASP A 184 6.44 -2.97 -8.22
C ASP A 184 5.76 -4.20 -8.83
N ALA A 185 5.34 -5.15 -7.98
CA ALA A 185 4.55 -6.30 -8.42
C ALA A 185 3.22 -5.88 -9.06
N LEU A 186 2.52 -4.90 -8.48
CA LEU A 186 1.32 -4.31 -9.07
C LEU A 186 1.64 -3.64 -10.41
N ARG A 187 2.72 -2.86 -10.50
CA ARG A 187 3.15 -2.19 -11.73
C ARG A 187 3.43 -3.19 -12.85
N HIS A 188 4.17 -4.27 -12.57
CA HIS A 188 4.43 -5.33 -13.54
C HIS A 188 3.16 -6.06 -13.97
N TRP A 189 2.26 -6.35 -13.02
CA TRP A 189 0.98 -6.98 -13.33
C TRP A 189 0.11 -6.08 -14.22
N VAL A 190 0.03 -4.78 -13.92
CA VAL A 190 -0.75 -3.80 -14.71
C VAL A 190 -0.23 -3.75 -16.14
N GLU A 191 1.09 -3.66 -16.34
CA GLU A 191 1.68 -3.61 -17.67
C GLU A 191 1.45 -4.92 -18.45
N ALA A 192 1.61 -6.09 -17.80
CA ALA A 192 1.32 -7.38 -18.42
C ALA A 192 -0.15 -7.50 -18.86
N GLN A 193 -1.09 -7.09 -18.00
CA GLN A 193 -2.52 -7.10 -18.35
C GLN A 193 -2.87 -6.12 -19.45
N ARG A 194 -2.24 -4.94 -19.48
CA ARG A 194 -2.42 -3.95 -20.55
C ARG A 194 -2.04 -4.55 -21.91
N MET A 195 -0.88 -5.20 -21.98
CA MET A 195 -0.41 -5.83 -23.22
C MET A 195 -1.35 -6.94 -23.69
N GLU A 196 -1.87 -7.76 -22.78
CA GLU A 196 -2.78 -8.85 -23.13
C GLU A 196 -4.18 -8.36 -23.52
N LEU A 197 -4.74 -7.41 -22.77
CA LEU A 197 -6.07 -6.85 -23.05
C LEU A 197 -6.09 -6.00 -24.32
N SER A 198 -4.98 -5.32 -24.66
CA SER A 198 -4.91 -4.53 -25.90
C SER A 198 -5.05 -5.38 -27.17
N ARG A 199 -4.80 -6.69 -27.09
CA ARG A 199 -5.02 -7.64 -28.21
C ARG A 199 -6.48 -8.03 -28.41
N SER A 200 -7.29 -7.97 -27.35
CA SER A 200 -8.66 -8.51 -27.33
C SER A 200 -9.74 -7.44 -27.16
N VAL A 201 -9.39 -6.26 -26.64
CA VAL A 201 -10.30 -5.15 -26.38
C VAL A 201 -9.87 -3.93 -27.19
N ALA A 202 -10.63 -3.61 -28.23
CA ALA A 202 -10.44 -2.37 -28.98
C ALA A 202 -10.70 -1.16 -28.05
N ASN A 203 -9.87 -0.12 -28.17
CA ASN A 203 -9.97 1.11 -27.38
C ASN A 203 -9.95 0.88 -25.85
N LEU A 204 -9.13 -0.07 -25.36
CA LEU A 204 -9.00 -0.43 -23.94
C LEU A 204 -8.87 0.80 -23.02
N GLU A 205 -8.04 1.78 -23.38
CA GLU A 205 -7.80 2.96 -22.57
C GLU A 205 -9.07 3.81 -22.41
N GLU A 206 -9.79 4.09 -23.49
CA GLU A 206 -11.04 4.86 -23.46
C GLU A 206 -12.12 4.15 -22.63
N VAL A 207 -12.22 2.83 -22.81
CA VAL A 207 -13.19 1.98 -22.13
C VAL A 207 -12.94 1.90 -20.62
N THR A 208 -11.68 1.88 -20.20
CA THR A 208 -11.29 1.71 -18.79
C THR A 208 -11.06 3.03 -18.06
N GLN A 209 -10.89 4.15 -18.78
CA GLN A 209 -10.58 5.46 -18.21
C GLN A 209 -11.53 5.91 -17.09
N PRO A 210 -12.88 5.83 -17.21
CA PRO A 210 -13.78 6.27 -16.13
C PRO A 210 -13.56 5.48 -14.84
N ARG A 211 -13.29 4.19 -14.95
CA ARG A 211 -13.08 3.30 -13.81
C ARG A 211 -11.69 3.46 -13.20
N ARG A 212 -10.66 3.66 -14.02
CA ARG A 212 -9.32 4.03 -13.55
C ARG A 212 -9.34 5.32 -12.74
N ALA A 213 -9.99 6.36 -13.26
CA ALA A 213 -10.12 7.65 -12.58
C ALA A 213 -10.85 7.51 -11.23
N TRP A 214 -11.93 6.71 -11.19
CA TRP A 214 -12.64 6.39 -9.96
C TRP A 214 -11.71 5.69 -8.95
N ALA A 215 -11.01 4.63 -9.35
CA ALA A 215 -10.12 3.87 -8.48
C ALA A 215 -8.94 4.71 -7.95
N ALA A 216 -8.35 5.57 -8.78
CA ALA A 216 -7.32 6.52 -8.36
C ALA A 216 -7.84 7.48 -7.28
N GLN A 217 -9.06 7.99 -7.46
CA GLN A 217 -9.69 8.88 -6.50
C GLN A 217 -10.06 8.14 -5.19
N GLN A 218 -10.37 6.84 -5.24
CA GLN A 218 -10.56 6.00 -4.05
C GLN A 218 -9.27 5.86 -3.25
N VAL A 219 -8.11 5.63 -3.89
CA VAL A 219 -6.82 5.59 -3.19
C VAL A 219 -6.55 6.90 -2.47
N LYS A 220 -6.77 8.04 -3.13
CA LYS A 220 -6.63 9.36 -2.49
C LYS A 220 -7.53 9.50 -1.26
N ARG A 221 -8.78 9.06 -1.35
CA ARG A 221 -9.73 9.08 -0.23
C ARG A 221 -9.26 8.17 0.91
N GLN A 222 -8.87 6.94 0.61
CA GLN A 222 -8.38 5.97 1.58
C GLN A 222 -7.12 6.48 2.29
N LEU A 223 -6.20 7.12 1.56
CA LEU A 223 -5.01 7.75 2.13
C LEU A 223 -5.37 8.86 3.13
N LEU A 224 -6.31 9.74 2.78
CA LEU A 224 -6.80 10.78 3.70
C LEU A 224 -7.47 10.19 4.95
N MET A 225 -8.25 9.11 4.80
CA MET A 225 -8.84 8.40 5.93
C MET A 225 -7.77 7.78 6.84
N TRP A 226 -6.73 7.17 6.28
CA TRP A 226 -5.61 6.64 7.04
C TRP A 226 -4.84 7.75 7.77
N CYS A 227 -4.61 8.90 7.12
CA CYS A 227 -4.00 10.06 7.76
C CYS A 227 -4.83 10.56 8.95
N GLN A 228 -6.14 10.72 8.77
CA GLN A 228 -7.04 11.16 9.85
C GLN A 228 -6.99 10.20 11.04
N ARG A 229 -7.06 8.88 10.79
CA ARG A 229 -6.98 7.86 11.85
C ARG A 229 -5.63 7.87 12.57
N LEU A 230 -4.52 8.00 11.83
CA LEU A 230 -3.19 8.08 12.43
C LEU A 230 -3.03 9.33 13.30
N LEU A 231 -3.53 10.47 12.84
CA LEU A 231 -3.51 11.72 13.60
C LEU A 231 -4.38 11.67 14.85
N GLN A 232 -5.55 11.03 14.81
CA GLN A 232 -6.41 10.81 15.97
C GLN A 232 -5.73 9.90 17.00
N ALA A 233 -5.12 8.80 16.53
CA ALA A 233 -4.36 7.91 17.40
C ALA A 233 -3.16 8.61 18.03
N ARG A 234 -2.47 9.48 17.28
CA ARG A 234 -1.37 10.31 17.78
C ARG A 234 -1.83 11.34 18.79
N GLU A 235 -2.96 12.01 18.57
CA GLU A 235 -3.54 12.92 19.56
C GLU A 235 -3.88 12.19 20.87
N ALA A 236 -4.48 11.01 20.79
CA ALA A 236 -4.74 10.18 21.96
C ALA A 236 -3.43 9.74 22.68
N ASN A 237 -2.36 9.46 21.92
CA ASN A 237 -1.02 9.19 22.48
C ASN A 237 -0.51 10.37 23.30
N LEU A 238 -0.56 11.57 22.73
CA LEU A 238 -0.07 12.80 23.36
C LEU A 238 -0.92 13.20 24.58
N ALA A 239 -2.22 12.88 24.57
CA ALA A 239 -3.13 13.10 25.70
C ALA A 239 -3.01 12.04 26.82
N GLY A 240 -2.21 10.98 26.62
CA GLY A 240 -2.05 9.91 27.61
C GLY A 240 -3.27 8.99 27.74
N THR A 241 -4.14 8.93 26.74
CA THR A 241 -5.43 8.19 26.79
C THR A 241 -5.39 6.83 26.09
N GLN A 242 -4.21 6.29 25.78
CA GLN A 242 -4.10 5.10 24.92
C GLN A 242 -4.27 3.76 25.64
N CYS A 243 -5.18 2.94 25.11
CA CYS A 243 -5.25 1.50 25.34
C CYS A 243 -5.61 0.81 24.02
N TRP A 244 -4.63 0.25 23.32
CA TRP A 244 -4.83 -0.41 22.02
C TRP A 244 -4.17 -1.79 22.04
N SER A 245 -4.92 -2.84 21.65
CA SER A 245 -4.45 -4.24 21.69
C SER A 245 -3.93 -4.76 20.35
N GLU A 246 -4.38 -4.18 19.23
CA GLU A 246 -3.97 -4.57 17.87
C GLU A 246 -3.31 -3.37 17.19
N GLN A 247 -2.12 -3.56 16.59
CA GLN A 247 -1.36 -2.50 15.95
C GLN A 247 -1.46 -2.62 14.42
N VAL A 248 -1.83 -1.52 13.78
CA VAL A 248 -1.78 -1.34 12.33
C VAL A 248 -0.33 -1.03 11.94
N THR A 249 0.18 -1.78 10.97
CA THR A 249 1.51 -1.64 10.38
C THR A 249 1.45 -0.87 9.05
N GLU A 250 2.62 -0.50 8.51
CA GLU A 250 2.71 0.09 7.17
C GLU A 250 2.16 -0.86 6.09
N ASP A 251 2.42 -2.16 6.24
CA ASP A 251 1.93 -3.19 5.33
C ASP A 251 0.41 -3.31 5.33
N ASP A 252 -0.24 -3.17 6.49
CA ASP A 252 -1.70 -3.19 6.56
C ASP A 252 -2.33 -2.00 5.81
N ILE A 253 -1.68 -0.83 5.91
CA ILE A 253 -2.11 0.38 5.19
C ILE A 253 -1.93 0.18 3.69
N LEU A 254 -0.76 -0.32 3.26
CA LEU A 254 -0.49 -0.59 1.84
C LEU A 254 -1.42 -1.67 1.28
N ASP A 255 -1.62 -2.79 1.98
CA ASP A 255 -2.57 -3.83 1.59
C ASP A 255 -3.97 -3.24 1.43
N SER A 256 -4.40 -2.36 2.34
CA SER A 256 -5.69 -1.68 2.23
C SER A 256 -5.78 -0.77 1.01
N LEU A 257 -4.71 -0.07 0.63
CA LEU A 257 -4.69 0.82 -0.54
C LEU A 257 -4.66 0.04 -1.85
N LEU A 258 -4.00 -1.12 -1.86
CA LEU A 258 -3.86 -1.98 -3.03
C LEU A 258 -5.11 -2.86 -3.28
N CYS A 259 -5.80 -3.30 -2.23
CA CYS A 259 -6.88 -4.30 -2.33
C CYS A 259 -8.30 -3.76 -2.10
N GLY A 260 -8.47 -2.48 -1.71
CA GLY A 260 -9.75 -1.99 -1.18
C GLY A 260 -10.80 -1.61 -2.20
#